data_AF-A0A7C5ZFU4-F1
#
_entry.id   AF-A0A7C5ZFU4-F1
#
_cell.length_a   1.000
_cell.length_b   1.000
_cell.length_c   1.000
_cell.angle_alpha   90.00
_cell.angle_beta   90.00
_cell.angle_gamma   90.00
#
_symmetry.space_group_name_H-M   'P 1'
#
loop_
_entity.id
_entity.type
_entity.pdbx_description
1 polymer ?
#
loop_
_entity_poly.entity_id
_entity_poly.type
_entity_poly.pdbx_seq_one_letter_code
_entity_poly.pdbx_strand_id
1 'polypeptide(L)'
;MGLVLQSDGTEIARIGGAPESFVLKLRPYLELAGGRINAEALARQLASTRTVGGGTRPRPSRELRLAEQLLDAGRAAEALPLLIEAVKSNPDSVPLRVMLIRASARAGRGADAIALLSRLSADALPLGQAELLRAEAYIAMDRWADAKAAATRALELAPHSPQAHLVLGRIYENERDWQNAAIHYRAAADKADR
;
A
#
# COMPACT_ATOMS: atom_id res chain seq x y z
N MET A 1 -12.58 8.99 1.82
CA MET A 1 -12.99 10.28 2.41
C MET A 1 -14.48 10.17 2.71
N GLY A 2 -14.90 10.28 3.97
CA GLY A 2 -16.31 10.13 4.36
C GLY A 2 -16.94 11.49 4.63
N LEU A 3 -18.17 11.69 4.15
CA LEU A 3 -18.95 12.90 4.38
C LEU A 3 -19.99 12.60 5.47
N VAL A 4 -20.11 13.48 6.46
CA VAL A 4 -21.13 13.35 7.51
C VAL A 4 -22.16 14.46 7.31
N LEU A 5 -23.41 14.04 7.12
CA LEU A 5 -24.55 14.92 6.92
C LEU A 5 -25.51 14.84 8.12
N GLN A 6 -26.17 15.95 8.43
CA GLN A 6 -27.37 15.96 9.25
C GLN A 6 -28.56 15.35 8.48
N SER A 7 -29.64 15.04 9.20
CA SER A 7 -30.86 14.46 8.60
C SER A 7 -31.57 15.39 7.61
N ASP A 8 -31.25 16.68 7.63
CA ASP A 8 -31.71 17.70 6.68
C ASP A 8 -30.76 17.88 5.48
N GLY A 9 -29.69 17.08 5.40
CA GLY A 9 -28.71 17.12 4.32
C GLY A 9 -27.57 18.12 4.53
N THR A 10 -27.52 18.82 5.66
CA THR A 10 -26.44 19.80 5.94
C THR A 10 -25.13 19.08 6.26
N GLU A 11 -24.05 19.44 5.55
CA GLU A 11 -22.72 18.88 5.80
C GLU A 11 -22.14 19.43 7.10
N ILE A 12 -21.89 18.54 8.06
CA ILE A 12 -21.37 18.90 9.39
C ILE A 12 -19.87 18.66 9.53
N ALA A 13 -19.32 17.69 8.79
CA ALA A 13 -17.88 17.49 8.75
C ALA A 13 -17.43 16.66 7.54
N ARG A 14 -16.23 16.99 7.03
CA ARG A 14 -15.40 16.13 6.18
C ARG A 14 -14.29 15.55 7.02
N ILE A 15 -14.27 14.24 7.20
CA ILE A 15 -13.25 13.58 8.00
C ILE A 15 -12.31 12.80 7.09
N GLY A 16 -11.13 13.39 6.87
CA GLY A 16 -9.97 12.69 6.33
C GLY A 16 -9.11 12.15 7.47
N GLY A 17 -8.85 10.83 7.48
CA GLY A 17 -7.83 10.24 8.35
C GLY A 17 -8.24 9.85 9.78
N ALA A 18 -9.51 9.95 10.19
CA ALA A 18 -9.90 9.45 11.52
C ALA A 18 -10.00 7.91 11.54
N PRO A 19 -9.59 7.24 12.63
CA PRO A 19 -9.75 5.80 12.78
C PRO A 19 -11.21 5.38 12.68
N GLU A 20 -11.49 4.24 12.03
CA GLU A 20 -12.85 3.69 11.85
C GLU A 20 -13.58 3.49 13.20
N SER A 21 -12.83 3.22 14.26
CA SER A 21 -13.32 3.12 15.64
C SER A 21 -13.87 4.43 16.20
N PHE A 22 -13.41 5.58 15.72
CA PHE A 22 -13.91 6.90 16.11
C PHE A 22 -15.24 7.19 15.41
N VAL A 23 -15.35 6.85 14.12
CA VAL A 23 -16.58 7.04 13.33
C VAL A 23 -17.76 6.24 13.90
N LEU A 24 -17.51 4.99 14.33
CA LEU A 24 -18.53 4.13 14.94
C LEU A 24 -18.99 4.63 16.33
N LYS A 25 -18.10 5.30 17.07
CA LYS A 25 -18.39 5.84 18.40
C LYS A 25 -19.01 7.23 18.35
N LEU A 26 -18.74 8.00 17.30
CA LEU A 26 -19.12 9.41 17.19
C LEU A 26 -20.64 9.63 17.33
N ARG A 27 -21.46 8.78 16.70
CA ARG A 27 -22.91 8.94 16.71
C ARG A 27 -23.53 8.84 18.13
N PRO A 28 -23.27 7.79 18.92
CA PRO A 28 -23.72 7.74 20.33
C PRO A 28 -23.24 8.93 21.18
N TYR A 29 -22.00 9.40 20.98
CA TYR A 29 -21.49 10.57 21.73
C TYR A 29 -22.18 11.88 21.36
N LEU A 30 -22.53 12.08 20.08
CA LEU A 30 -23.32 13.24 19.63
C LEU A 30 -24.76 13.18 20.17
N GLU A 31 -25.35 11.99 20.29
CA GLU A 31 -26.66 11.80 20.90
C GLU A 31 -26.66 12.13 22.41
N LEU A 32 -25.57 11.78 23.13
CA LEU A 32 -25.38 12.18 24.53
C LEU A 32 -25.19 13.70 24.64
N ALA A 33 -24.35 14.30 23.80
CA ALA A 33 -24.11 15.75 23.80
C ALA A 33 -25.37 16.55 23.46
N GLY A 34 -26.26 16.01 22.63
CA GLY A 34 -27.58 16.56 22.33
C GLY A 34 -28.66 16.23 23.35
N GLY A 35 -28.33 15.58 24.48
CA GLY A 35 -29.26 15.24 25.55
C GLY A 35 -30.30 14.17 25.20
N ARG A 36 -30.14 13.47 24.07
CA ARG A 36 -31.12 12.47 23.58
C ARG A 36 -30.98 11.12 24.27
N ILE A 37 -29.79 10.83 24.79
CA ILE A 37 -29.50 9.64 25.58
C ILE A 37 -28.77 10.05 26.87
N ASN A 38 -28.88 9.24 27.91
CA ASN A 38 -28.11 9.42 29.15
C ASN A 38 -26.85 8.53 29.16
N ALA A 39 -25.98 8.73 30.15
CA ALA A 39 -24.70 8.03 30.25
C ALA A 39 -24.84 6.49 30.32
N GLU A 40 -25.90 5.98 30.96
CA GLU A 40 -26.17 4.54 31.03
C GLU A 40 -26.64 3.96 29.70
N ALA A 41 -27.45 4.71 28.95
CA ALA A 41 -27.87 4.34 27.60
C ALA A 41 -26.68 4.35 26.62
N LEU A 42 -25.79 5.34 26.74
CA LEU A 42 -24.52 5.36 26.00
C LEU A 42 -23.68 4.11 26.31
N ALA A 43 -23.50 3.76 27.58
CA ALA A 43 -22.73 2.58 27.98
C ALA A 43 -23.33 1.29 27.41
N ARG A 44 -24.67 1.16 27.41
CA ARG A 44 -25.37 0.02 26.80
C ARG A 44 -25.21 -0.03 25.28
N GLN A 45 -25.30 1.11 24.58
CA GLN A 45 -25.09 1.18 23.13
C GLN A 45 -23.65 0.86 22.72
N LEU A 46 -22.66 1.34 23.49
CA LEU A 46 -21.26 0.99 23.27
C LEU A 46 -20.97 -0.48 23.58
N ALA A 47 -21.65 -1.07 24.57
CA ALA A 47 -21.52 -2.48 24.93
C ALA A 47 -22.25 -3.43 23.96
N SER A 48 -23.39 -3.03 23.39
CA SER A 48 -24.14 -3.81 22.38
C SER A 48 -23.54 -3.71 20.98
N THR A 49 -22.70 -2.70 20.74
CA THR A 49 -21.89 -2.59 19.53
C THR A 49 -20.78 -3.62 19.57
N ARG A 50 -21.11 -4.85 19.15
CA ARG A 50 -20.15 -5.93 18.96
C ARG A 50 -19.12 -5.45 17.93
N THR A 51 -17.88 -5.26 18.37
CA THR A 51 -16.75 -5.10 17.46
C THR A 51 -16.56 -6.42 16.71
N VAL A 52 -17.21 -6.54 15.56
CA VAL A 52 -16.70 -7.42 14.51
C VAL A 52 -15.36 -6.80 14.10
N GLY A 53 -14.28 -7.39 14.61
CA GLY A 53 -12.93 -6.99 14.24
C GLY A 53 -12.79 -7.04 12.73
N GLY A 54 -12.32 -5.97 12.11
CA GLY A 54 -12.15 -5.96 10.67
C GLY A 54 -12.07 -4.58 10.05
N GLY A 55 -11.42 -3.62 10.69
CA GLY A 55 -10.88 -2.51 9.92
C GLY A 55 -9.81 -3.08 8.99
N THR A 56 -10.10 -3.03 7.69
CA THR A 56 -9.35 -3.65 6.60
C THR A 56 -7.96 -3.03 6.43
N ARG A 57 -7.03 -3.38 7.33
CA ARG A 57 -5.89 -4.12 6.80
C ARG A 57 -6.33 -5.57 6.84
N PRO A 58 -6.61 -6.23 5.71
CA PRO A 58 -6.78 -7.68 5.75
C PRO A 58 -5.60 -8.21 6.55
N ARG A 59 -5.85 -8.91 7.67
CA ARG A 59 -4.77 -9.65 8.32
C ARG A 59 -4.12 -10.40 7.18
N PRO A 60 -2.81 -10.15 6.90
CA PRO A 60 -2.15 -10.77 5.78
C PRO A 60 -2.56 -12.22 5.73
N SER A 61 -3.05 -12.70 4.59
CA SER A 61 -3.36 -14.12 4.50
C SER A 61 -2.10 -14.90 4.90
N ARG A 62 -2.23 -16.13 5.38
CA ARG A 62 -1.05 -16.91 5.77
C ARG A 62 -0.02 -16.94 4.64
N GLU A 63 -0.53 -16.99 3.42
CA GLU A 63 0.19 -16.95 2.15
C GLU A 63 0.88 -15.60 1.94
N LEU A 64 0.20 -14.47 2.23
CA LEU A 64 0.79 -13.13 2.17
C LEU A 64 1.99 -12.99 3.11
N ARG A 65 1.86 -13.42 4.39
CA ARG A 65 2.99 -13.34 5.34
C ARG A 65 4.17 -14.19 4.93
N LEU A 66 3.90 -15.43 4.51
CA LEU A 66 4.96 -16.33 4.10
C LEU A 66 5.68 -15.81 2.84
N ALA A 67 4.93 -15.30 1.87
CA ALA A 67 5.51 -14.69 0.69
C ALA A 67 6.31 -13.42 1.03
N GLU A 68 5.87 -12.60 1.98
CA GLU A 68 6.64 -11.44 2.47
C GLU A 68 7.97 -11.89 3.07
N GLN A 69 7.94 -12.89 3.96
CA GLN A 69 9.14 -13.45 4.58
C GLN A 69 10.12 -14.02 3.55
N LEU A 70 9.63 -14.71 2.52
CA LEU A 70 10.46 -15.23 1.44
C LEU A 70 11.08 -14.09 0.62
N LEU A 71 10.34 -13.02 0.34
CA LEU A 71 10.85 -11.87 -0.40
C LEU A 71 11.90 -11.08 0.40
N ASP A 72 11.72 -10.95 1.70
CA ASP A 72 12.68 -10.29 2.61
C ASP A 72 13.95 -11.13 2.78
N ALA A 73 13.82 -12.46 2.74
CA ALA A 73 14.96 -13.38 2.71
C ALA A 73 15.67 -13.49 1.34
N GLY A 74 15.23 -12.72 0.33
CA GLY A 74 15.77 -12.79 -1.03
C GLY A 74 15.38 -14.06 -1.80
N ARG A 75 14.53 -14.92 -1.23
CA ARG A 75 14.05 -16.20 -1.77
C ARG A 75 12.83 -16.01 -2.68
N ALA A 76 12.92 -15.04 -3.60
CA ALA A 76 11.82 -14.64 -4.46
C ALA A 76 11.30 -15.77 -5.36
N ALA A 77 12.20 -16.62 -5.87
CA ALA A 77 11.83 -17.77 -6.70
C ALA A 77 10.95 -18.79 -5.96
N GLU A 78 11.15 -18.95 -4.64
CA GLU A 78 10.34 -19.85 -3.81
C GLU A 78 8.98 -19.24 -3.44
N ALA A 79 8.88 -17.91 -3.41
CA ALA A 79 7.62 -17.20 -3.19
C ALA A 79 6.66 -17.32 -4.38
N LEU A 80 7.17 -17.48 -5.60
CA LEU A 80 6.37 -17.52 -6.84
C LEU A 80 5.28 -18.59 -6.85
N PRO A 81 5.55 -19.89 -6.64
CA PRO A 81 4.50 -20.91 -6.70
C PRO A 81 3.42 -20.69 -5.65
N LEU A 82 3.78 -20.24 -4.45
CA LEU A 82 2.85 -19.89 -3.38
C LEU A 82 1.94 -18.71 -3.79
N LEU A 83 2.53 -17.64 -4.33
CA LEU A 83 1.79 -16.45 -4.75
C LEU A 83 0.89 -16.72 -5.96
N ILE A 84 1.33 -17.56 -6.90
CA ILE A 84 0.50 -17.98 -8.04
C ILE A 84 -0.76 -18.68 -7.54
N GLU A 85 -0.63 -19.62 -6.60
CA GLU A 85 -1.78 -20.35 -6.07
C GLU A 85 -2.69 -19.45 -5.21
N ALA A 86 -2.10 -18.54 -4.43
CA ALA A 86 -2.85 -17.57 -3.65
C ALA A 86 -3.66 -16.61 -4.55
N VAL A 87 -3.09 -16.16 -5.67
CA VAL A 87 -3.80 -15.32 -6.66
C VAL A 87 -4.90 -16.10 -7.37
N LYS A 88 -4.70 -17.39 -7.70
CA LYS A 88 -5.78 -18.21 -8.28
C LYS A 88 -6.97 -18.35 -7.33
N SER A 89 -6.68 -18.56 -6.05
CA SER A 89 -7.71 -18.72 -5.01
C SER A 89 -8.43 -17.40 -4.69
N ASN A 90 -7.72 -16.27 -4.80
CA ASN A 90 -8.24 -14.94 -4.51
C ASN A 90 -7.90 -13.96 -5.66
N PRO A 91 -8.54 -14.12 -6.84
CA PRO A 91 -8.15 -13.39 -8.03
C PRO A 91 -8.31 -11.87 -7.89
N ASP A 92 -9.24 -11.38 -7.09
CA ASP A 92 -9.50 -9.94 -6.95
C ASP A 92 -8.60 -9.25 -5.92
N SER A 93 -7.72 -9.99 -5.25
CA SER A 93 -6.80 -9.44 -4.26
C SER A 93 -5.65 -8.69 -4.92
N VAL A 94 -5.80 -7.37 -5.03
CA VAL A 94 -4.73 -6.46 -5.48
C VAL A 94 -3.44 -6.65 -4.67
N PRO A 95 -3.45 -6.79 -3.32
CA PRO A 95 -2.22 -7.04 -2.56
C PRO A 95 -1.47 -8.30 -2.99
N LEU A 96 -2.18 -9.42 -3.24
CA LEU A 96 -1.54 -10.67 -3.70
C LEU A 96 -0.95 -10.52 -5.10
N ARG A 97 -1.66 -9.83 -6.00
CA ARG A 97 -1.14 -9.53 -7.33
C ARG A 97 0.11 -8.64 -7.29
N VAL A 98 0.12 -7.61 -6.45
CA VAL A 98 1.30 -6.74 -6.23
C VAL A 98 2.49 -7.54 -5.72
N MET A 99 2.26 -8.45 -4.76
CA MET A 99 3.32 -9.33 -4.28
C MET A 99 3.86 -10.27 -5.35
N LEU A 100 2.98 -10.84 -6.18
CA LEU A 100 3.39 -11.67 -7.31
C LEU A 100 4.22 -10.89 -8.32
N ILE A 101 3.86 -9.63 -8.61
CA ILE A 101 4.65 -8.73 -9.47
C ILE A 101 6.05 -8.51 -8.88
N ARG A 102 6.14 -8.16 -7.58
CA ARG A 102 7.42 -7.96 -6.89
C ARG A 102 8.27 -9.23 -6.85
N ALA A 103 7.66 -10.37 -6.56
CA ALA A 103 8.33 -11.67 -6.56
C ALA A 103 8.87 -12.01 -7.95
N SER A 104 8.10 -11.74 -9.00
CA SER A 104 8.53 -11.94 -10.39
C SER A 104 9.73 -11.07 -10.72
N ALA A 105 9.70 -9.78 -10.40
CA ALA A 105 10.84 -8.88 -10.60
C ALA A 105 12.09 -9.34 -9.82
N ARG A 106 11.96 -9.62 -8.51
CA ARG A 106 13.09 -10.07 -7.67
C ARG A 106 13.65 -11.43 -8.07
N ALA A 107 12.86 -12.28 -8.74
CA ALA A 107 13.29 -13.56 -9.28
C ALA A 107 13.91 -13.45 -10.69
N GLY A 108 14.19 -12.24 -11.18
CA GLY A 108 14.75 -12.02 -12.52
C GLY A 108 13.72 -12.16 -13.66
N ARG A 109 12.43 -12.30 -13.34
CA ARG A 109 11.33 -12.41 -14.30
C ARG A 109 10.67 -11.05 -14.53
N GLY A 110 11.47 -10.06 -14.95
CA GLY A 110 10.98 -8.69 -15.15
C GLY A 110 9.89 -8.57 -16.21
N ALA A 111 9.98 -9.35 -17.31
CA ALA A 111 8.94 -9.36 -18.34
C ALA A 111 7.58 -9.86 -17.80
N ASP A 112 7.58 -10.91 -16.97
CA ASP A 112 6.37 -11.42 -16.31
C ASP A 112 5.79 -10.36 -15.36
N ALA A 113 6.65 -9.65 -14.61
CA ALA A 113 6.23 -8.57 -13.72
C ALA A 113 5.52 -7.44 -14.49
N ILE A 114 6.04 -7.02 -15.65
CA ILE A 114 5.40 -6.02 -16.52
C ILE A 114 4.05 -6.53 -17.05
N ALA A 115 3.98 -7.78 -17.49
CA ALA A 115 2.74 -8.38 -18.00
C ALA A 115 1.66 -8.54 -16.92
N LEU A 116 2.06 -8.80 -15.68
CA LEU A 116 1.15 -8.84 -14.54
C LEU A 116 0.67 -7.43 -14.17
N LEU A 117 1.57 -6.44 -14.18
CA LEU A 117 1.24 -5.05 -13.89
C LEU A 117 0.24 -4.47 -14.89
N SER A 118 0.36 -4.81 -16.19
CA SER A 118 -0.58 -4.33 -17.23
C SER A 118 -2.00 -4.90 -17.12
N ARG A 119 -2.20 -5.94 -16.29
CA ARG A 119 -3.51 -6.56 -16.01
C ARG A 119 -4.19 -5.96 -14.78
N LEU A 120 -3.56 -5.00 -14.10
CA LEU A 120 -4.19 -4.24 -13.02
C LEU A 120 -4.93 -3.03 -13.60
N SER A 121 -6.04 -2.65 -12.98
CA SER A 121 -6.69 -1.39 -13.33
C SER A 121 -5.79 -0.21 -12.92
N ALA A 122 -5.86 0.88 -13.67
CA ALA A 122 -4.98 2.04 -13.45
C ALA A 122 -5.17 2.70 -12.07
N ASP A 123 -6.34 2.52 -11.47
CA ASP A 123 -6.75 3.03 -10.16
C ASP A 123 -6.59 2.02 -9.02
N ALA A 124 -6.16 0.78 -9.30
CA ALA A 124 -5.99 -0.26 -8.29
C ALA A 124 -4.86 0.03 -7.30
N LEU A 125 -3.88 0.85 -7.70
CA LEU A 125 -2.66 1.10 -6.94
C LEU A 125 -2.60 2.56 -6.47
N PRO A 126 -2.01 2.84 -5.28
CA PRO A 126 -1.63 4.18 -4.87
C PRO A 126 -0.80 4.90 -5.94
N LEU A 127 -0.89 6.23 -5.95
CA LEU A 127 -0.13 7.09 -6.86
C LEU A 127 1.37 6.75 -6.84
N GLY A 128 1.95 6.63 -8.02
CA GLY A 128 3.37 6.29 -8.21
C GLY A 128 3.74 4.83 -7.96
N GLN A 129 2.88 4.01 -7.33
CA GLN A 129 3.22 2.61 -7.03
C GLN A 129 3.34 1.74 -8.29
N ALA A 130 2.50 1.97 -9.31
CA ALA A 130 2.62 1.26 -10.58
C ALA A 130 3.97 1.53 -11.26
N GLU A 131 4.41 2.79 -11.28
CA GLU A 131 5.68 3.19 -11.87
C GLU A 131 6.89 2.69 -11.05
N LEU A 132 6.76 2.60 -9.73
CA LEU A 132 7.76 1.95 -8.89
C LEU A 132 7.92 0.45 -9.24
N LEU A 133 6.82 -0.28 -9.37
CA LEU A 133 6.84 -1.70 -9.76
C LEU A 133 7.42 -1.90 -11.16
N ARG A 134 7.12 -0.97 -12.08
CA ARG A 134 7.69 -0.94 -13.42
C ARG A 134 9.21 -0.73 -13.38
N ALA A 135 9.69 0.18 -12.55
CA ALA A 135 11.12 0.42 -12.38
C ALA A 135 11.86 -0.83 -11.85
N GLU A 136 11.31 -1.49 -10.82
CA GLU A 136 11.86 -2.74 -10.28
C GLU A 136 11.91 -3.85 -11.34
N ALA A 137 10.87 -3.97 -12.16
CA ALA A 137 10.81 -4.94 -13.25
C ALA A 137 11.84 -4.64 -14.36
N TYR A 138 12.07 -3.36 -14.70
CA TYR A 138 13.10 -2.99 -15.67
C TYR A 138 14.51 -3.21 -15.15
N ILE A 139 14.76 -3.01 -13.85
CA ILE A 139 16.04 -3.39 -13.23
C ILE A 139 16.28 -4.90 -13.39
N ALA A 140 15.26 -5.73 -13.18
CA ALA A 140 15.36 -7.17 -13.37
C ALA A 140 15.61 -7.60 -14.82
N MET A 141 15.50 -6.69 -15.79
CA MET A 141 15.79 -6.90 -17.21
C MET A 141 17.08 -6.20 -17.66
N ASP A 142 17.87 -5.63 -16.73
CA ASP A 142 19.02 -4.77 -17.02
C ASP A 142 18.69 -3.55 -17.91
N ARG A 143 17.42 -3.12 -17.93
CA ARG A 143 16.93 -1.95 -18.67
C ARG A 143 17.02 -0.70 -17.80
N TRP A 144 18.24 -0.32 -17.45
CA TRP A 144 18.52 0.74 -16.46
C TRP A 144 17.94 2.11 -16.84
N ALA A 145 17.97 2.49 -18.12
CA ALA A 145 17.41 3.75 -18.58
C ALA A 145 15.88 3.81 -18.40
N ASP A 146 15.17 2.73 -18.74
CA ASP A 146 13.73 2.64 -18.55
C ASP A 146 13.37 2.59 -17.06
N ALA A 147 14.17 1.90 -16.25
CA ALA A 147 14.02 1.88 -14.81
C ALA A 147 14.14 3.28 -14.21
N LYS A 148 15.11 4.08 -14.66
CA LYS A 148 15.32 5.47 -14.21
C LYS A 148 14.15 6.36 -14.56
N ALA A 149 13.63 6.25 -15.79
CA ALA A 149 12.45 6.99 -16.23
C ALA A 149 11.22 6.66 -15.37
N ALA A 150 10.96 5.37 -15.14
CA ALA A 150 9.84 4.92 -14.32
C ALA A 150 9.98 5.32 -12.85
N ALA A 151 11.17 5.19 -12.25
CA ALA A 151 11.41 5.58 -10.86
C ALA A 151 11.32 7.09 -10.65
N THR A 152 11.79 7.89 -11.62
CA THR A 152 11.61 9.34 -11.63
C THR A 152 10.12 9.69 -11.67
N ARG A 153 9.36 9.05 -12.57
CA ARG A 153 7.91 9.26 -12.65
C ARG A 153 7.18 8.86 -11.37
N ALA A 154 7.64 7.81 -10.69
CA ALA A 154 7.11 7.42 -9.38
C ALA A 154 7.31 8.52 -8.33
N LEU A 155 8.46 9.21 -8.32
CA LEU A 155 8.71 10.35 -7.42
C LEU A 155 7.94 11.62 -7.82
N GLU A 156 7.73 11.87 -9.10
CA GLU A 156 6.87 12.99 -9.53
C GLU A 156 5.43 12.82 -9.02
N LEU A 157 4.93 11.59 -9.02
CA LEU A 157 3.58 11.24 -8.54
C LEU A 157 3.51 11.14 -7.02
N ALA A 158 4.56 10.64 -6.38
CA ALA A 158 4.66 10.45 -4.94
C ALA A 158 6.04 10.92 -4.42
N PRO A 159 6.24 12.24 -4.21
CA PRO A 159 7.54 12.81 -3.85
C PRO A 159 8.12 12.33 -2.52
N HIS A 160 7.27 11.74 -1.67
CA HIS A 160 7.65 11.25 -0.36
C HIS A 160 7.85 9.73 -0.31
N SER A 161 7.87 9.04 -1.46
CA SER A 161 8.04 7.58 -1.51
C SER A 161 9.47 7.15 -1.14
N PRO A 162 9.69 6.52 0.03
CA PRO A 162 11.02 6.02 0.39
C PRO A 162 11.52 4.97 -0.60
N GLN A 163 10.63 4.12 -1.09
CA GLN A 163 10.98 3.04 -2.01
C GLN A 163 11.41 3.57 -3.38
N ALA A 164 10.79 4.63 -3.90
CA ALA A 164 11.22 5.24 -5.17
C ALA A 164 12.61 5.88 -5.04
N HIS A 165 12.90 6.50 -3.89
CA HIS A 165 14.26 6.95 -3.59
C HIS A 165 15.26 5.78 -3.48
N LEU A 166 14.91 4.67 -2.84
CA LEU A 166 15.80 3.48 -2.82
C LEU A 166 16.10 2.95 -4.22
N VAL A 167 15.09 2.87 -5.09
CA VAL A 167 15.24 2.39 -6.46
C VAL A 167 16.16 3.32 -7.27
N LEU A 168 15.98 4.64 -7.18
CA LEU A 168 16.89 5.59 -7.84
C LEU A 168 18.30 5.52 -7.28
N GLY A 169 18.48 5.34 -5.97
CA GLY A 169 19.79 5.11 -5.36
C GLY A 169 20.52 3.93 -6.00
N ARG A 170 19.83 2.79 -6.16
CA ARG A 170 20.37 1.58 -6.83
C ARG A 170 20.70 1.82 -8.30
N ILE A 171 19.89 2.61 -9.00
CA ILE A 171 20.12 2.93 -10.41
C ILE A 171 21.38 3.79 -10.56
N TYR A 172 21.53 4.85 -9.77
CA TYR A 172 22.72 5.69 -9.79
C TYR A 172 23.98 4.95 -9.33
N GLU A 173 23.84 4.03 -8.37
CA GLU A 173 24.92 3.13 -7.95
C GLU A 173 25.40 2.25 -9.11
N ASN A 174 24.48 1.67 -9.90
CA ASN A 174 24.83 0.92 -11.10
C ASN A 174 25.50 1.81 -12.17
N GLU A 175 25.07 3.06 -12.30
CA GLU A 175 25.71 4.07 -13.17
C GLU A 175 27.08 4.56 -12.65
N ARG A 176 27.49 4.16 -11.43
CA ARG A 176 28.67 4.67 -10.71
C ARG A 176 28.61 6.18 -10.41
N ASP A 177 27.41 6.75 -10.41
CA ASP A 177 27.17 8.11 -9.96
C ASP A 177 26.92 8.11 -8.45
N TRP A 178 28.04 8.02 -7.71
CA TRP A 178 28.02 7.89 -6.26
C TRP A 178 27.38 9.09 -5.55
N GLN A 179 27.45 10.27 -6.16
CA GLN A 179 26.88 11.49 -5.58
C GLN A 179 25.36 11.42 -5.60
N ASN A 180 24.76 11.13 -6.75
CA ASN A 180 23.30 10.99 -6.84
C ASN A 180 22.80 9.77 -6.07
N ALA A 181 23.54 8.65 -6.07
CA ALA A 181 23.22 7.48 -5.27
C ALA A 181 23.08 7.83 -3.78
N ALA A 182 24.06 8.55 -3.21
CA ALA A 182 24.05 8.98 -1.81
C ALA A 182 22.86 9.91 -1.48
N ILE A 183 22.54 10.86 -2.37
CA ILE A 183 21.38 11.76 -2.20
C ILE A 183 20.08 10.94 -2.10
N HIS A 184 19.87 10.00 -3.02
CA HIS A 184 18.66 9.20 -3.05
C HIS A 184 18.59 8.19 -1.90
N TYR A 185 19.70 7.55 -1.50
CA TYR A 185 19.71 6.68 -0.33
C TYR A 185 19.44 7.41 0.98
N ARG A 186 20.00 8.61 1.16
CA ARG A 186 19.68 9.45 2.33
C ARG A 186 18.20 9.85 2.34
N ALA A 187 17.68 10.29 1.20
CA ALA A 187 16.28 10.67 1.08
C ALA A 187 15.32 9.49 1.36
N ALA A 188 15.72 8.26 1.01
CA ALA A 188 14.97 7.07 1.36
C ALA A 188 14.94 6.82 2.87
N ALA A 189 16.09 6.91 3.56
CA ALA A 189 16.17 6.74 5.01
C ALA A 189 15.33 7.81 5.75
N ASP A 190 15.53 9.09 5.42
CA ASP A 190 14.85 10.22 6.06
C ASP A 190 13.31 10.15 5.93
N LYS A 191 12.81 9.53 4.86
CA LYS A 191 11.36 9.38 4.60
C LYS A 191 10.79 8.08 5.15
N ALA A 192 11.61 7.07 5.43
CA ALA A 192 11.17 5.83 6.06
C ALA A 192 10.84 6.01 7.55
N ASP A 193 11.45 7.02 8.19
CA ASP A 193 11.30 7.32 9.63
C ASP A 193 10.16 8.29 9.97
N ARG A 194 9.39 8.77 8.98
CA ARG A 194 8.28 9.74 9.14
C ARG A 194 6.92 9.11 8.88
#